data_AF-A0A7S2MHI0-F1
#
_entry.id   AF-A0A7S2MHI0-F1
#
_cell.length_a   1.000
_cell.length_b   1.000
_cell.length_c   1.000
_cell.angle_alpha   90.00
_cell.angle_beta   90.00
_cell.angle_gamma   90.00
#
_symmetry.space_group_name_H-M   'P 1'
#
loop_
_entity.id
_entity.type
_entity.pdbx_description
1 polymer ?
#
loop_
_entity_poly.entity_id
_entity_poly.type
_entity_poly.pdbx_seq_one_letter_code
_entity_poly.pdbx_strand_id
1 'polypeptide(L)'
;AIDNLSALDTLTQLDFVIDTLPGSTAFVFPTAQAHLLSRWHPTCLEAAYIPRHTAFVTQALQAGCRVVEGIEMLFEQGCAQCQLWTGLPAPREAIAANLLKELFSSASSHPAAEKMEPRLSPPDGLSCEVQQEIGQGVKRSRAC
;
A
#
# COMPACT_ATOMS: atom_id res chain seq x y z
N ALA A 1 -23.87 1.27 -10.80
CA ALA A 1 -23.01 0.11 -10.54
C ALA A 1 -22.65 -0.50 -11.88
N ILE A 2 -21.44 -1.04 -12.02
CA ILE A 2 -21.09 -1.82 -13.20
C ILE A 2 -21.50 -3.26 -12.90
N ASP A 3 -22.50 -3.77 -13.61
CA ASP A 3 -23.01 -5.14 -13.40
C ASP A 3 -22.21 -6.17 -14.22
N ASN A 4 -21.33 -5.70 -15.12
CA ASN A 4 -20.52 -6.52 -16.00
C ASN A 4 -19.16 -5.85 -16.27
N LEU A 5 -18.07 -6.60 -16.06
CA LEU A 5 -16.69 -6.14 -16.23
C LEU A 5 -16.36 -5.64 -17.65
N SER A 6 -17.09 -6.08 -18.69
CA SER A 6 -16.92 -5.56 -20.06
C SER A 6 -17.24 -4.06 -20.18
N ALA A 7 -18.02 -3.48 -19.26
CA ALA A 7 -18.25 -2.05 -19.25
C ALA A 7 -16.95 -1.26 -18.99
N LEU A 8 -15.94 -1.88 -18.36
CA LEU A 8 -14.65 -1.25 -18.11
C LEU A 8 -13.90 -0.92 -19.41
N ASP A 9 -14.17 -1.64 -20.50
CA ASP A 9 -13.54 -1.40 -21.80
C ASP A 9 -13.99 -0.06 -22.42
N THR A 10 -15.08 0.52 -21.92
CA THR A 10 -15.59 1.83 -22.35
C THR A 10 -15.06 2.99 -21.52
N LEU A 11 -14.26 2.72 -20.47
CA LEU A 11 -13.70 3.77 -19.63
C LEU A 11 -12.80 4.70 -20.44
N THR A 12 -13.11 5.98 -20.35
CA THR A 12 -12.27 7.04 -20.90
C THR A 12 -11.10 7.40 -20.00
N GLN A 13 -11.12 6.93 -18.73
CA GLN A 13 -10.08 7.16 -17.73
C GLN A 13 -10.20 6.13 -16.59
N LEU A 14 -9.08 5.76 -15.99
CA LEU A 14 -8.99 4.93 -14.78
C LEU A 14 -7.84 5.43 -13.91
N ASP A 15 -8.14 6.13 -12.82
CA ASP A 15 -7.11 6.73 -11.95
C ASP A 15 -6.76 5.87 -10.75
N PHE A 16 -7.75 5.14 -10.21
CA PHE A 16 -7.61 4.35 -8.99
C PHE A 16 -8.29 3.00 -9.14
N VAL A 17 -7.65 1.97 -8.59
CA VAL A 17 -8.23 0.64 -8.37
C VAL A 17 -8.06 0.31 -6.89
N ILE A 18 -9.13 -0.11 -6.23
CA ILE A 18 -9.09 -0.49 -4.81
C ILE A 18 -9.54 -1.94 -4.72
N ASP A 19 -8.62 -2.83 -4.37
CA ASP A 19 -8.98 -4.21 -4.02
C ASP A 19 -9.26 -4.30 -2.52
N THR A 20 -10.42 -4.87 -2.20
CA THR A 20 -10.89 -5.08 -0.83
C THR A 20 -11.15 -6.56 -0.56
N LEU A 21 -10.78 -7.44 -1.47
CA LEU A 21 -10.92 -8.87 -1.30
C LEU A 21 -9.87 -9.37 -0.30
N PRO A 22 -10.17 -10.44 0.46
CA PRO A 22 -9.16 -11.09 1.27
C PRO A 22 -7.96 -11.52 0.41
N GLY A 23 -6.73 -11.37 0.92
CA GLY A 23 -5.52 -11.77 0.19
C GLY A 23 -5.49 -13.26 -0.18
N SER A 24 -6.27 -14.10 0.52
CA SER A 24 -6.47 -15.52 0.20
C SER A 24 -7.34 -15.79 -1.02
N THR A 25 -8.05 -14.78 -1.54
CA THR A 25 -8.87 -14.90 -2.76
C THR A 25 -8.01 -15.07 -4.01
N ALA A 26 -6.73 -14.69 -3.97
CA ALA A 26 -5.81 -14.73 -5.10
C ALA A 26 -6.40 -14.00 -6.34
N PHE A 27 -7.09 -12.90 -6.09
CA PHE A 27 -7.71 -12.10 -7.13
C PHE A 27 -6.66 -11.54 -8.08
N VAL A 28 -7.00 -11.53 -9.36
CA VAL A 28 -6.28 -10.83 -10.41
C VAL A 28 -7.28 -10.04 -11.23
N PHE A 29 -6.86 -8.87 -11.70
CA PHE A 29 -7.61 -8.12 -12.68
C PHE A 29 -7.87 -9.02 -13.91
N PRO A 30 -9.12 -9.17 -14.35
CA PRO A 30 -9.48 -10.13 -15.39
C PRO A 30 -8.67 -9.95 -16.67
N THR A 31 -8.23 -11.05 -17.28
CA THR A 31 -7.33 -11.04 -18.44
C THR A 31 -7.82 -10.17 -19.59
N ALA A 32 -9.13 -10.17 -19.87
CA ALA A 32 -9.71 -9.35 -20.94
C ALA A 32 -9.52 -7.84 -20.69
N GLN A 33 -9.59 -7.40 -19.44
CA GLN A 33 -9.46 -6.00 -19.03
C GLN A 33 -8.06 -5.67 -18.48
N ALA A 34 -7.14 -6.62 -18.36
CA ALA A 34 -5.79 -6.40 -17.80
C ALA A 34 -5.00 -5.29 -18.51
N HIS A 35 -5.29 -5.07 -19.80
CA HIS A 35 -4.72 -3.97 -20.60
C HIS A 35 -5.05 -2.57 -20.04
N LEU A 36 -6.10 -2.42 -19.22
CA LEU A 36 -6.46 -1.15 -18.59
C LEU A 36 -5.40 -0.71 -17.57
N LEU A 37 -4.76 -1.65 -16.88
CA LEU A 37 -3.69 -1.35 -15.93
C LEU A 37 -2.46 -0.76 -16.64
N SER A 38 -2.01 -1.37 -17.72
CA SER A 38 -0.86 -0.87 -18.51
C SER A 38 -1.21 0.33 -19.39
N ARG A 39 -2.49 0.53 -19.72
CA ARG A 39 -2.94 1.72 -20.45
C ARG A 39 -2.91 2.97 -19.59
N TRP A 40 -3.44 2.89 -18.37
CA TRP A 40 -3.68 4.06 -17.52
C TRP A 40 -2.69 4.19 -16.37
N HIS A 41 -2.02 3.11 -15.97
CA HIS A 41 -1.16 3.06 -14.78
C HIS A 41 -1.84 3.65 -13.54
N PRO A 42 -3.06 3.20 -13.18
CA PRO A 42 -3.76 3.72 -12.02
C PRO A 42 -2.94 3.52 -10.75
N THR A 43 -3.25 4.31 -9.72
CA THR A 43 -2.79 3.98 -8.36
C THR A 43 -3.66 2.85 -7.82
N CYS A 44 -3.04 1.71 -7.53
CA CYS A 44 -3.70 0.54 -7.00
C CYS A 44 -3.55 0.50 -5.48
N LEU A 45 -4.67 0.47 -4.75
CA LEU A 45 -4.68 0.20 -3.32
C LEU A 45 -5.08 -1.26 -3.09
N GLU A 46 -4.30 -1.98 -2.31
CA GLU A 46 -4.63 -3.31 -1.82
C GLU A 46 -4.94 -3.21 -0.32
N ALA A 47 -6.15 -3.54 0.08
CA ALA A 47 -6.53 -3.49 1.49
C ALA A 47 -5.91 -4.64 2.29
N ALA A 48 -5.70 -5.80 1.67
CA ALA A 48 -5.07 -6.94 2.31
C ALA A 48 -3.56 -6.73 2.48
N TYR A 49 -3.07 -6.86 3.71
CA TYR A 49 -1.62 -6.80 3.98
C TYR A 49 -0.99 -8.18 4.24
N ILE A 50 -1.79 -9.26 4.17
CA ILE A 50 -1.32 -10.64 4.31
C ILE A 50 -1.93 -11.51 3.20
N PRO A 51 -1.11 -12.16 2.36
CA PRO A 51 0.32 -11.87 2.16
C PRO A 51 0.51 -10.43 1.66
N ARG A 52 1.69 -9.83 1.87
CA ARG A 52 1.97 -8.44 1.45
C ARG A 52 1.81 -8.24 -0.05
N HIS A 53 2.44 -9.08 -0.85
CA HIS A 53 2.23 -9.09 -2.30
C HIS A 53 1.17 -10.13 -2.66
N THR A 54 -0.07 -9.67 -2.82
CA THR A 54 -1.17 -10.48 -3.39
C THR A 54 -0.95 -10.70 -4.90
N ALA A 55 -1.80 -11.54 -5.50
CA ALA A 55 -1.77 -11.75 -6.95
C ALA A 55 -2.12 -10.45 -7.71
N PHE A 56 -3.04 -9.64 -7.19
CA PHE A 56 -3.37 -8.32 -7.73
C PHE A 56 -2.21 -7.33 -7.61
N VAL A 57 -1.57 -7.22 -6.43
CA VAL A 57 -0.37 -6.38 -6.25
C VAL A 57 0.72 -6.76 -7.24
N THR A 58 1.00 -8.05 -7.39
CA THR A 58 2.01 -8.54 -8.34
C THR A 58 1.67 -8.13 -9.77
N GLN A 59 0.42 -8.29 -10.19
CA GLN A 59 -0.04 -7.89 -11.51
C GLN A 59 0.05 -6.36 -11.73
N ALA A 60 -0.34 -5.56 -10.75
CA ALA A 60 -0.29 -4.10 -10.82
C ALA A 60 1.16 -3.60 -10.95
N LEU A 61 2.09 -4.14 -10.15
CA LEU A 61 3.52 -3.81 -10.24
C LEU A 61 4.11 -4.19 -11.59
N GLN A 62 3.76 -5.37 -12.13
CA GLN A 62 4.18 -5.80 -13.47
C GLN A 62 3.64 -4.89 -14.58
N ALA A 63 2.46 -4.31 -14.38
CA ALA A 63 1.87 -3.33 -15.29
C ALA A 63 2.44 -1.91 -15.09
N GLY A 64 3.40 -1.70 -14.19
CA GLY A 64 4.02 -0.40 -13.90
C GLY A 64 3.14 0.55 -13.08
N CYS A 65 2.10 0.03 -12.43
CA CYS A 65 1.23 0.83 -11.56
C CYS A 65 1.93 1.18 -10.25
N ARG A 66 1.60 2.33 -9.67
CA ARG A 66 1.92 2.62 -8.27
C ARG A 66 1.01 1.78 -7.38
N VAL A 67 1.56 1.14 -6.36
CA VAL A 67 0.79 0.38 -5.38
C VAL A 67 0.87 1.06 -4.02
N VAL A 68 -0.28 1.24 -3.37
CA VAL A 68 -0.41 1.55 -1.95
C VAL A 68 -0.77 0.24 -1.26
N GLU A 69 0.13 -0.23 -0.39
CA GLU A 69 0.00 -1.53 0.25
C GLU A 69 -0.87 -1.47 1.50
N GLY A 70 -1.52 -2.59 1.83
CA GLY A 70 -2.44 -2.65 2.97
C GLY A 70 -1.78 -2.31 4.31
N ILE A 71 -0.46 -2.52 4.44
CA ILE A 71 0.28 -2.17 5.65
C ILE A 71 0.42 -0.64 5.83
N GLU A 72 0.46 0.12 4.73
CA GLU A 72 0.44 1.59 4.77
C GLU A 72 -0.94 2.08 5.20
N MET A 73 -2.01 1.46 4.70
CA MET A 73 -3.37 1.72 5.18
C MET A 73 -3.51 1.39 6.68
N LEU A 74 -2.96 0.26 7.13
CA LEU A 74 -2.94 -0.14 8.55
C LEU A 74 -2.20 0.88 9.41
N PHE A 75 -1.09 1.43 8.92
CA PHE A 75 -0.35 2.48 9.60
C PHE A 75 -1.17 3.77 9.73
N GLU A 76 -1.78 4.25 8.65
CA GLU A 76 -2.56 5.49 8.65
C GLU A 76 -3.78 5.40 9.58
N GLN A 77 -4.52 4.29 9.51
CA GLN A 77 -5.68 4.09 10.39
C GLN A 77 -5.27 4.02 11.87
N GLY A 78 -4.12 3.40 12.18
CA GLY A 78 -3.63 3.27 13.55
C GLY A 78 -3.21 4.61 14.13
N CYS A 79 -2.57 5.46 13.32
CA CYS A 79 -2.25 6.84 13.69
C CYS A 79 -3.51 7.66 13.96
N ALA A 80 -4.51 7.57 13.07
CA ALA A 80 -5.79 8.26 13.27
C ALA A 80 -6.50 7.81 14.56
N GLN A 81 -6.53 6.50 14.83
CA GLN A 81 -7.10 5.96 16.07
C GLN A 81 -6.37 6.46 17.32
N CYS A 82 -5.04 6.43 17.32
CA CYS A 82 -4.22 6.93 18.42
C CYS A 82 -4.56 8.39 18.73
N GLN A 83 -4.68 9.23 17.70
CA GLN A 83 -5.04 10.64 17.86
C GLN A 83 -6.46 10.83 18.41
N LEU A 84 -7.43 10.06 17.89
CA LEU A 84 -8.81 10.13 18.34
C LEU A 84 -8.99 9.70 19.80
N TRP A 85 -8.26 8.67 20.24
CA TRP A 85 -8.39 8.14 21.61
C TRP A 85 -7.65 8.98 22.65
N THR A 86 -6.47 9.50 22.29
CA THR A 86 -5.62 10.22 23.25
C THR A 86 -5.86 11.73 23.23
N GLY A 87 -6.43 12.26 22.15
CA GLY A 87 -6.49 13.71 21.90
C GLY A 87 -5.12 14.34 21.58
N LEU A 88 -4.06 13.55 21.46
CA LEU A 88 -2.70 14.01 21.17
C LEU A 88 -2.29 13.58 19.75
N PRO A 89 -1.36 14.30 19.08
CA PRO A 89 -0.80 13.84 17.81
C PRO A 89 -0.20 12.43 17.95
N ALA A 90 -0.48 11.54 16.99
CA ALA A 90 0.13 10.22 16.97
C ALA A 90 1.66 10.33 16.76
N PRO A 91 2.47 9.51 17.45
CA PRO A 91 3.92 9.47 17.24
C PRO A 91 4.25 8.71 15.94
N ARG A 92 3.89 9.30 14.80
CA ARG A 92 3.88 8.65 13.48
C ARG A 92 5.23 8.07 13.07
N GLU A 93 6.30 8.85 13.19
CA GLU A 93 7.66 8.41 12.85
C GLU A 93 8.08 7.19 13.67
N ALA A 94 7.85 7.21 14.99
CA ALA A 94 8.15 6.08 15.87
C ALA A 94 7.35 4.82 15.51
N ILE A 95 6.07 4.98 15.15
CA ILE A 95 5.22 3.87 14.70
C ILE A 95 5.76 3.30 13.37
N ALA A 96 6.07 4.16 12.39
CA ALA A 96 6.59 3.75 11.09
C ALA A 96 7.96 3.06 11.21
N ALA A 97 8.88 3.64 12.00
CA ALA A 97 10.20 3.06 12.26
C ALA A 97 10.09 1.69 12.94
N ASN A 98 9.15 1.52 13.86
CA ASN A 98 8.91 0.24 14.50
C ASN A 98 8.31 -0.79 13.52
N LEU A 99 7.35 -0.40 12.66
CA LEU A 99 6.83 -1.28 11.60
C LEU A 99 7.95 -1.73 10.65
N LEU A 100 8.81 -0.81 10.19
CA LEU A 100 9.95 -1.14 9.33
C LEU A 100 10.92 -2.10 10.01
N LYS A 101 11.27 -1.85 11.28
CA LYS A 101 12.14 -2.72 12.06
C LYS A 101 11.53 -4.11 12.25
N GLU A 102 10.29 -4.18 12.71
CA GLU A 102 9.66 -5.45 13.10
C GLU A 102 9.19 -6.27 11.89
N LEU A 103 8.90 -5.67 10.74
CA LEU A 103 8.36 -6.42 9.59
C LEU A 103 9.31 -6.53 8.41
N PHE A 104 10.23 -5.58 8.23
CA PHE A 104 11.09 -5.49 7.03
C PHE A 104 12.58 -5.67 7.33
N SER A 105 13.00 -5.73 8.60
CA SER A 105 14.37 -6.10 8.95
C SER A 105 14.67 -7.56 8.59
N SER A 106 15.88 -7.81 8.08
CA SER A 106 16.38 -9.16 7.80
C SER A 106 16.44 -10.04 9.05
N ALA A 107 16.71 -9.43 10.22
CA ALA A 107 16.83 -10.11 11.50
C ALA A 107 15.51 -10.14 12.32
N SER A 108 14.37 -9.77 11.72
CA SER A 108 13.10 -9.79 12.44
C SER A 108 12.70 -11.20 12.89
N SER A 109 12.24 -11.31 14.13
CA SER A 109 11.62 -12.51 14.70
C SER A 109 10.09 -12.42 14.78
N HIS A 110 9.49 -11.34 14.27
CA HIS A 110 8.05 -11.12 14.34
C HIS A 110 7.32 -12.16 13.45
N PRO A 111 6.27 -12.84 13.95
CA PRO A 111 5.60 -13.92 13.22
C PRO A 111 4.92 -13.47 11.91
N ALA A 112 4.65 -12.17 11.76
CA ALA A 112 4.12 -11.62 10.52
C ALA A 112 5.21 -11.28 9.49
N ALA A 113 6.49 -11.23 9.85
CA ALA A 113 7.56 -10.81 8.94
C ALA A 113 7.68 -11.74 7.71
N GLU A 114 7.51 -13.05 7.90
CA GLU A 114 7.51 -14.02 6.79
C GLU A 114 6.40 -13.78 5.76
N LYS A 115 5.33 -13.09 6.16
CA LYS A 115 4.19 -12.75 5.29
C LYS A 115 4.39 -11.41 4.56
N MET A 116 5.52 -10.74 4.80
CA MET A 116 5.84 -9.40 4.29
C MET A 116 6.86 -9.42 3.15
N GLU A 117 7.08 -10.57 2.52
CA GLU A 117 7.95 -10.66 1.36
C GLU A 117 7.38 -9.87 0.16
N PRO A 118 8.23 -9.17 -0.61
CA PRO A 118 9.70 -9.11 -0.54
C PRO A 118 10.22 -8.08 0.49
N ARG A 119 10.88 -8.51 1.58
CA ARG A 119 11.19 -7.62 2.71
C ARG A 119 12.25 -6.53 2.44
N LEU A 120 13.13 -6.74 1.46
CA LEU A 120 14.24 -5.83 1.16
C LEU A 120 13.81 -4.51 0.51
N SER A 121 12.58 -4.45 0.01
CA SER A 121 11.98 -3.23 -0.55
C SER A 121 10.77 -2.87 0.30
N PRO A 122 10.92 -2.07 1.37
CA PRO A 122 9.80 -1.67 2.21
C PRO A 122 8.83 -0.74 1.45
N PRO A 123 7.58 -0.59 1.93
CA PRO A 123 6.61 0.33 1.34
C PRO A 123 7.09 1.78 1.40
N ASP A 124 6.83 2.53 0.33
CA ASP A 124 7.31 3.90 0.17
C ASP A 124 6.76 4.84 1.23
N GLY A 125 5.47 4.75 1.58
CA GLY A 125 4.83 5.64 2.56
C GLY A 125 5.44 5.51 3.95
N LEU A 126 5.72 4.27 4.40
CA LEU A 126 6.41 4.03 5.69
C LEU A 126 7.84 4.58 5.67
N SER A 127 8.55 4.40 4.54
CA SER A 127 9.92 4.88 4.37
C SER A 127 9.97 6.42 4.35
N CYS A 128 9.02 7.06 3.68
CA CYS A 128 8.88 8.51 3.64
C CYS A 128 8.59 9.10 5.01
N GLU A 129 7.73 8.48 5.84
CA GLU A 129 7.42 8.98 7.18
C GLU A 129 8.69 9.09 8.05
N VAL A 130 9.56 8.07 8.02
CA VAL A 130 10.82 8.07 8.78
C VAL A 130 11.83 9.08 8.23
N GLN A 131 11.88 9.29 6.92
CA GLN A 131 12.81 10.26 6.32
C GLN A 131 12.41 11.72 6.59
N GLN A 132 11.12 12.00 6.82
CA GLN A 132 10.61 13.36 6.98
C GLN A 132 11.05 14.05 8.27
N GLU A 133 11.42 13.36 9.34
CA GLU A 133 11.94 14.01 10.56
C GLU A 133 13.43 14.36 10.47
N ILE A 134 14.24 13.57 9.77
CA ILE A 134 15.66 13.90 9.51
C ILE A 134 15.77 15.22 8.71
N GLY A 135 14.79 15.50 7.85
CA GLY A 135 14.70 16.72 7.04
C GLY A 135 14.01 17.91 7.71
N GLN A 136 13.40 17.78 8.90
CA GLN A 136 12.67 18.89 9.55
C GLN A 136 13.58 20.00 10.14
N GLY A 137 14.90 19.90 9.96
CA GLY A 137 15.81 21.04 10.03
C GLY A 137 15.76 21.97 8.80
N VAL A 138 15.18 21.56 7.67
CA VAL A 138 15.14 22.34 6.43
C VAL A 138 13.81 22.12 5.68
N LYS A 139 12.89 23.08 5.87
CA LYS A 139 11.74 23.48 5.01
C LYS A 139 10.94 22.37 4.28
N ARG A 140 9.68 22.24 4.70
CA ARG A 140 8.59 21.55 3.98
C ARG A 140 8.47 22.02 2.53
N SER A 141 8.76 21.14 1.58
CA SER A 141 8.22 21.16 0.21
C SER A 141 7.71 19.76 -0.10
N ARG A 142 6.39 19.64 -0.28
CA ARG A 142 5.68 18.38 -0.58
C ARG A 142 5.95 17.94 -2.03
N ALA A 143 6.17 16.64 -2.21
CA ALA A 143 5.50 15.80 -3.21
C ALA A 143 5.85 14.32 -2.92
N CYS A 144 4.86 13.58 -2.41
CA CYS A 144 4.75 12.13 -2.43
C CYS A 144 3.33 11.81 -2.91
#